data_AF-A0A162J633-F1
#
_entry.id   AF-A0A162J633-F1
#
_cell.length_a   1.000
_cell.length_b   1.000
_cell.length_c   1.000
_cell.angle_alpha   90.00
_cell.angle_beta   90.00
_cell.angle_gamma   90.00
#
_symmetry.space_group_name_H-M   'P 1'
#
loop_
_entity.id
_entity.type
_entity.pdbx_description
1 polymer ?
#
loop_
_entity_poly.entity_id
_entity_poly.type
_entity_poly.pdbx_seq_one_letter_code
_entity_poly.pdbx_strand_id
1 'polypeptide(L)'
;MLQKRKSNTKEFKKRNQIVYIDGKNGLPFDNIFTLIRSNKDELLGLAEILFYSIINTDPITYYNMVENDLTEEEIDECCNDYKNYLDYYKNLKKYTKEEVDDVIKFIRNEAINEQAIAVFCRVSDKEVIYEPQYKFDMKYIAKKILKYYNEKKKEDVKC
;
A
#
# COMPACT_ATOMS: atom_id res chain seq x y z
N MET A 1 14.10 21.18 14.93
CA MET A 1 13.77 19.77 15.25
C MET A 1 12.37 19.51 14.72
N LEU A 2 12.20 18.57 13.79
CA LEU A 2 10.87 18.14 13.33
C LEU A 2 10.18 17.45 14.51
N GLN A 3 9.09 18.03 15.00
CA GLN A 3 8.25 17.37 16.00
C GLN A 3 7.56 16.19 15.32
N LYS A 4 7.96 14.98 15.70
CA LYS A 4 7.24 13.76 15.33
C LYS A 4 5.82 13.87 15.91
N ARG A 5 4.81 13.37 15.20
CA ARG A 5 3.41 13.38 15.66
C ARG A 5 2.87 11.95 15.72
N LYS A 6 2.01 11.69 16.71
CA LYS A 6 1.40 10.38 16.97
C LYS A 6 0.69 9.82 15.73
N SER A 7 1.19 8.69 15.25
CA SER A 7 0.54 7.83 14.26
C SER A 7 -0.32 6.77 14.97
N ASN A 8 -1.42 6.37 14.35
CA ASN A 8 -2.35 5.36 14.91
C ASN A 8 -1.88 3.91 14.60
N THR A 9 -0.60 3.62 14.82
CA THR A 9 0.09 2.38 14.40
C THR A 9 -0.43 1.08 15.02
N LYS A 10 -1.15 1.12 16.15
CA LYS A 10 -1.77 -0.09 16.72
C LYS A 10 -2.90 -0.67 15.86
N GLU A 11 -3.66 0.17 15.17
CA GLU A 11 -4.66 -0.31 14.19
C GLU A 11 -3.99 -0.87 12.92
N PHE A 12 -2.80 -0.36 12.58
CA PHE A 12 -1.95 -0.89 11.50
C PHE A 12 -1.52 -2.32 11.84
N LYS A 13 -0.93 -2.55 13.03
CA LYS A 13 -0.43 -3.87 13.46
C LYS A 13 -1.51 -4.96 13.58
N LYS A 14 -2.69 -4.62 14.14
CA LYS A 14 -3.77 -5.61 14.36
C LYS A 14 -4.35 -6.21 13.07
N ARG A 15 -4.12 -5.57 11.92
CA ARG A 15 -4.54 -6.04 10.59
C ARG A 15 -3.44 -6.88 9.90
N ASN A 16 -2.25 -7.01 10.49
CA ASN A 16 -1.06 -7.64 9.90
C ASN A 16 -0.77 -9.06 10.44
N GLN A 17 -1.76 -9.80 10.97
CA GLN A 17 -1.52 -11.21 11.27
C GLN A 17 -1.37 -12.00 9.96
N ILE A 18 -0.14 -12.33 9.60
CA ILE A 18 0.21 -13.10 8.41
C ILE A 18 -0.12 -14.57 8.62
N VAL A 19 -0.80 -15.15 7.63
CA VAL A 19 -0.85 -16.59 7.39
C VAL A 19 -0.14 -16.84 6.07
N TYR A 20 0.92 -17.65 6.10
CA TYR A 20 1.53 -18.19 4.87
C TYR A 20 0.50 -19.10 4.20
N ILE A 21 0.01 -18.72 3.02
CA ILE A 21 -0.88 -19.58 2.23
C ILE A 21 -0.03 -20.34 1.23
N ASP A 22 0.27 -21.58 1.58
CA ASP A 22 0.69 -22.58 0.61
C ASP A 22 -0.46 -22.78 -0.38
N GLY A 23 -0.19 -22.54 -1.67
CA GLY A 23 -1.19 -22.35 -2.70
C GLY A 23 -2.13 -23.55 -2.87
N LYS A 24 -3.26 -23.56 -2.15
CA LYS A 24 -4.42 -24.38 -2.49
C LYS A 24 -5.42 -23.56 -3.29
N ASN A 25 -5.04 -23.31 -4.53
CA ASN A 25 -5.85 -23.42 -5.75
C ASN A 25 -5.10 -22.63 -6.83
N GLY A 26 -4.33 -23.37 -7.64
CA GLY A 26 -3.48 -22.87 -8.72
C GLY A 26 -4.23 -22.21 -9.89
N LEU A 27 -5.11 -21.25 -9.59
CA LEU A 27 -5.64 -20.31 -10.57
C LEU A 27 -4.75 -19.06 -10.50
N PRO A 28 -3.97 -18.79 -11.56
CA PRO A 28 -3.08 -17.64 -11.55
C PRO A 28 -3.92 -16.36 -11.61
N PHE A 29 -3.70 -15.40 -10.71
CA PHE A 29 -4.48 -14.16 -10.68
C PHE A 29 -4.24 -13.31 -11.93
N ASP A 30 -5.29 -13.00 -12.69
CA ASP A 30 -5.19 -12.32 -13.99
C ASP A 30 -4.96 -10.78 -13.91
N ASN A 31 -5.33 -10.13 -12.82
CA ASN A 31 -5.11 -8.69 -12.53
C ASN A 31 -5.26 -8.41 -11.02
N ILE A 32 -4.82 -7.23 -10.51
CA ILE A 32 -4.97 -6.86 -9.08
C ILE A 32 -6.44 -6.98 -8.64
N PHE A 33 -7.39 -6.74 -9.55
CA PHE A 33 -8.82 -6.89 -9.25
C PHE A 33 -9.23 -8.33 -8.88
N THR A 34 -8.59 -9.35 -9.46
CA THR A 34 -8.76 -10.76 -9.04
C THR A 34 -8.09 -11.01 -7.68
N LEU A 35 -6.98 -10.32 -7.36
CA LEU A 35 -6.33 -10.40 -6.04
C LEU A 35 -7.20 -9.82 -4.90
N ILE A 36 -7.92 -8.73 -5.15
CA ILE A 36 -8.88 -8.14 -4.17
C ILE A 36 -10.05 -9.09 -3.89
N ARG A 37 -10.36 -9.96 -4.86
CA ARG A 37 -11.39 -11.00 -4.74
C ARG A 37 -10.85 -12.32 -4.18
N SER A 38 -9.53 -12.46 -4.14
CA SER A 38 -8.80 -13.55 -3.47
C SER A 38 -8.78 -13.34 -1.97
N ASN A 39 -8.31 -14.34 -1.25
CA ASN A 39 -8.30 -14.44 0.20
C ASN A 39 -7.77 -13.16 0.88
N LYS A 40 -8.31 -12.82 2.06
CA LYS A 40 -8.09 -11.53 2.74
C LYS A 40 -6.60 -11.18 2.94
N ASP A 41 -5.74 -12.17 3.11
CA ASP A 41 -4.34 -11.99 3.48
C ASP A 41 -3.46 -11.49 2.31
N GLU A 42 -3.71 -11.96 1.08
CA GLU A 42 -2.98 -11.49 -0.11
C GLU A 42 -3.33 -10.03 -0.45
N LEU A 43 -4.60 -9.66 -0.24
CA LEU A 43 -5.07 -8.28 -0.38
C LEU A 43 -4.43 -7.36 0.66
N LEU A 44 -4.26 -7.82 1.90
CA LEU A 44 -3.59 -7.06 2.95
C LEU A 44 -2.12 -6.81 2.62
N GLY A 45 -1.40 -7.85 2.15
CA GLY A 45 -0.02 -7.71 1.68
C GLY A 45 0.14 -6.74 0.51
N LEU A 46 -0.76 -6.80 -0.47
CA LEU A 46 -0.75 -5.82 -1.57
C LEU A 46 -1.07 -4.40 -1.08
N ALA A 47 -2.05 -4.25 -0.18
CA ALA A 47 -2.41 -2.95 0.38
C ALA A 47 -1.22 -2.34 1.14
N GLU A 48 -0.42 -3.16 1.82
CA GLU A 48 0.80 -2.73 2.50
C GLU A 48 1.88 -2.28 1.52
N ILE A 49 2.15 -3.04 0.45
CA ILE A 49 3.07 -2.59 -0.61
C ILE A 49 2.60 -1.25 -1.19
N LEU A 50 1.31 -1.15 -1.50
CA LEU A 50 0.71 0.05 -2.05
C LEU A 50 0.80 1.21 -1.08
N PHE A 51 0.59 0.99 0.22
CA PHE A 51 0.71 2.03 1.24
C PHE A 51 2.04 2.76 1.14
N TYR A 52 3.14 2.01 1.31
CA TYR A 52 4.51 2.55 1.26
C TYR A 52 4.86 3.13 -0.11
N SER A 53 4.42 2.48 -1.19
CA SER A 53 4.62 2.98 -2.55
C SER A 53 3.89 4.29 -2.81
N ILE A 54 2.66 4.46 -2.31
CA ILE A 54 1.87 5.68 -2.46
C ILE A 54 2.53 6.84 -1.71
N ILE A 55 2.99 6.62 -0.49
CA ILE A 55 3.68 7.66 0.31
C ILE A 55 5.16 7.85 -0.07
N ASN A 56 5.65 7.06 -1.02
CA ASN A 56 7.00 7.12 -1.59
C ASN A 56 8.10 6.98 -0.52
N THR A 57 7.99 5.94 0.31
CA THR A 57 8.99 5.58 1.31
C THR A 57 8.96 4.07 1.54
N ASP A 58 9.98 3.51 2.17
CA ASP A 58 9.98 2.15 2.72
C ASP A 58 9.52 2.15 4.21
N PRO A 59 9.24 0.98 4.81
CA PRO A 59 8.80 0.88 6.21
C PRO A 59 9.80 1.43 7.22
N ILE A 60 11.09 1.13 7.07
CA ILE A 60 12.14 1.57 8.01
C ILE A 60 12.18 3.10 8.01
N THR A 61 12.25 3.69 6.82
CA THR A 61 12.26 5.13 6.64
C THR A 61 10.98 5.74 7.21
N TYR A 62 9.81 5.16 6.94
CA TYR A 62 8.52 5.61 7.48
C TYR A 62 8.51 5.65 9.00
N TYR A 63 8.82 4.54 9.67
CA TYR A 63 8.80 4.46 11.14
C TYR A 63 9.87 5.34 11.81
N ASN A 64 10.97 5.63 11.11
CA ASN A 64 11.94 6.62 11.58
C ASN A 64 11.40 8.06 11.51
N MET A 65 10.46 8.35 10.62
CA MET A 65 9.87 9.68 10.41
C MET A 65 8.64 9.94 11.31
N VAL A 66 7.87 8.91 11.67
CA VAL A 66 6.63 9.07 12.47
C VAL A 66 6.82 8.69 13.94
N GLU A 67 6.15 9.41 14.83
CA GLU A 67 6.01 8.98 16.22
C GLU A 67 5.01 7.82 16.26
N ASN A 68 5.43 6.68 16.80
CA ASN A 68 4.63 5.48 16.82
C ASN A 68 4.84 4.73 18.14
N ASP A 69 3.82 3.97 18.55
CA ASP A 69 3.85 3.20 19.79
C ASP A 69 4.37 1.76 19.57
N LEU A 70 5.09 1.50 18.48
CA LEU A 70 5.60 0.16 18.16
C LEU A 70 6.96 -0.08 18.83
N THR A 71 7.22 -1.31 19.23
CA THR A 71 8.57 -1.72 19.66
C THR A 71 9.48 -1.92 18.44
N GLU A 72 10.80 -1.94 18.67
CA GLU A 72 11.78 -2.24 17.61
C GLU A 72 11.50 -3.60 16.95
N GLU A 73 11.13 -4.61 17.73
CA GLU A 73 10.76 -5.94 17.23
C GLU A 73 9.53 -5.88 16.30
N GLU A 74 8.52 -5.07 16.64
CA GLU A 74 7.32 -4.89 15.81
C GLU A 74 7.62 -4.15 14.50
N ILE A 75 8.58 -3.22 14.54
CA ILE A 75 9.07 -2.52 13.35
C ILE A 75 9.84 -3.50 12.46
N ASP A 76 10.73 -4.31 13.04
CA ASP A 76 11.50 -5.33 12.31
C ASP A 76 10.59 -6.38 11.66
N GLU A 77 9.53 -6.82 12.35
CA GLU A 77 8.46 -7.65 11.79
C GLU A 77 7.85 -6.99 10.54
N CYS A 78 7.38 -5.75 10.64
CA CYS A 78 6.80 -5.03 9.50
C CYS A 78 7.78 -4.90 8.32
N CYS A 79 9.06 -4.67 8.61
CA CYS A 79 10.09 -4.54 7.59
C CYS A 79 10.37 -5.86 6.87
N ASN A 80 10.36 -6.97 7.60
CA ASN A 80 10.51 -8.31 7.04
C ASN A 80 9.29 -8.71 6.23
N ASP A 81 8.09 -8.43 6.73
CA ASP A 81 6.82 -8.71 6.05
C ASP A 81 6.74 -7.96 4.72
N TYR A 82 7.04 -6.66 4.73
CA TYR A 82 7.11 -5.86 3.51
C TYR A 82 8.11 -6.43 2.49
N LYS A 83 9.31 -6.85 2.93
CA LYS A 83 10.30 -7.47 2.03
C LYS A 83 9.77 -8.76 1.41
N ASN A 84 9.16 -9.62 2.22
CA ASN A 84 8.57 -10.89 1.77
C ASN A 84 7.47 -10.64 0.75
N TYR A 85 6.56 -9.70 1.03
CA TYR A 85 5.50 -9.31 0.10
C TYR A 85 6.06 -8.70 -1.18
N LEU A 86 7.06 -7.81 -1.08
CA LEU A 86 7.68 -7.19 -2.24
C LEU A 86 8.35 -8.22 -3.15
N ASP A 87 9.04 -9.21 -2.59
CA ASP A 87 9.67 -10.27 -3.37
C ASP A 87 8.65 -11.23 -3.97
N TYR A 88 7.60 -11.60 -3.23
CA TYR A 88 6.46 -12.34 -3.79
C TYR A 88 5.84 -11.57 -4.97
N TYR A 89 5.60 -10.27 -4.77
CA TYR A 89 4.99 -9.38 -5.73
C TYR A 89 5.83 -9.21 -7.01
N LYS A 90 7.16 -9.08 -6.91
CA LYS A 90 8.07 -9.07 -8.07
C LYS A 90 8.00 -10.36 -8.90
N ASN A 91 7.70 -11.49 -8.26
CA ASN A 91 7.65 -12.80 -8.88
C ASN A 91 6.28 -13.14 -9.49
N LEU A 92 5.26 -12.30 -9.29
CA LEU A 92 3.96 -12.44 -9.94
C LEU A 92 4.10 -12.07 -11.42
N LYS A 93 4.38 -13.08 -12.26
CA LYS A 93 4.50 -12.99 -13.73
C LYS A 93 3.25 -12.45 -14.46
N LYS A 94 2.17 -12.12 -13.76
CA LYS A 94 0.83 -11.96 -14.34
C LYS A 94 0.23 -10.56 -14.23
N TYR A 95 0.85 -9.64 -13.49
CA TYR A 95 0.51 -8.22 -13.50
C TYR A 95 1.56 -7.45 -14.29
N THR A 96 1.14 -6.51 -15.13
CA THR A 96 2.10 -5.58 -15.70
C THR A 96 2.51 -4.61 -14.60
N LYS A 97 3.81 -4.39 -14.43
CA LYS A 97 4.34 -3.32 -13.57
C LYS A 97 3.59 -1.99 -13.81
N GLU A 98 3.22 -1.74 -15.06
CA GLU A 98 2.41 -0.61 -15.50
C GLU A 98 1.05 -0.52 -14.81
N GLU A 99 0.30 -1.62 -14.68
CA GLU A 99 -1.01 -1.61 -14.01
C GLU A 99 -0.89 -1.14 -12.56
N VAL A 100 0.20 -1.51 -11.89
CA VAL A 100 0.42 -1.20 -10.48
C VAL A 100 0.95 0.21 -10.30
N ASP A 101 1.85 0.64 -11.18
CA ASP A 101 2.29 2.03 -11.26
C ASP A 101 1.08 2.97 -11.50
N ASP A 102 0.12 2.56 -12.33
CA ASP A 102 -1.10 3.31 -12.59
C ASP A 102 -2.03 3.35 -11.37
N VAL A 103 -2.23 2.23 -10.68
CA VAL A 103 -2.97 2.20 -9.41
C VAL A 103 -2.31 3.11 -8.37
N ILE A 104 -0.99 3.04 -8.22
CA ILE A 104 -0.25 3.90 -7.27
C ILE A 104 -0.46 5.38 -7.62
N LYS A 105 -0.31 5.76 -8.90
CA LYS A 105 -0.53 7.14 -9.35
C LYS A 105 -1.96 7.59 -9.10
N PHE A 106 -2.95 6.76 -9.42
CA PHE A 106 -4.37 7.05 -9.21
C PHE A 106 -4.65 7.31 -7.73
N ILE A 107 -4.28 6.37 -6.85
CA ILE A 107 -4.55 6.49 -5.41
C ILE A 107 -3.80 7.67 -4.81
N ARG A 108 -2.56 7.93 -5.23
CA ARG A 108 -1.77 9.08 -4.75
C ARG A 108 -2.45 10.40 -5.13
N ASN A 109 -2.89 10.57 -6.37
CA ASN A 109 -3.58 11.78 -6.82
C ASN A 109 -4.88 12.01 -6.03
N GLU A 110 -5.67 10.94 -5.86
CA GLU A 110 -6.88 10.98 -5.03
C GLU A 110 -6.56 11.36 -3.59
N ALA A 111 -5.50 10.78 -3.00
CA ALA A 111 -5.09 11.05 -1.63
C ALA A 111 -4.58 12.48 -1.43
N ILE A 112 -3.91 13.07 -2.42
CA ILE A 112 -3.51 14.49 -2.37
C ILE A 112 -4.75 15.38 -2.46
N ASN A 113 -5.62 15.14 -3.44
CA ASN A 113 -6.84 15.93 -3.65
C ASN A 113 -7.78 15.88 -2.44
N GLU A 114 -7.89 14.70 -1.82
CA GLU A 114 -8.69 14.52 -0.64
C GLU A 114 -7.97 14.96 0.63
N GLN A 115 -6.70 15.37 0.61
CA GLN A 115 -5.89 15.66 1.81
C GLN A 115 -5.76 14.45 2.76
N ALA A 116 -5.75 13.24 2.21
CA ALA A 116 -5.45 12.00 2.93
C ALA A 116 -3.94 11.80 3.10
N ILE A 117 -3.13 12.37 2.22
CA ILE A 117 -1.67 12.48 2.39
C ILE A 117 -1.25 13.93 2.21
N ALA A 118 -0.14 14.33 2.84
CA ALA A 118 0.45 15.66 2.70
C ALA A 118 1.92 15.53 2.28
N VAL A 119 2.52 16.59 1.73
CA VAL A 119 3.95 16.60 1.42
C VAL A 119 4.74 16.65 2.73
N PHE A 120 5.58 15.64 2.95
CA PHE A 120 6.47 15.58 4.10
C PHE A 120 7.83 16.20 3.78
N CYS A 121 8.49 15.65 2.76
CA CYS A 121 9.84 16.06 2.36
C CYS A 121 9.96 16.03 0.84
N ARG A 122 10.69 17.00 0.28
CA ARG A 122 11.11 16.97 -1.13
C ARG A 122 12.57 16.55 -1.17
N VAL A 123 12.83 15.38 -1.76
CA VAL A 123 14.18 14.83 -1.94
C VAL A 123 14.82 15.43 -3.19
N SER A 124 14.01 15.66 -4.25
CA SER A 124 14.41 16.35 -5.48
C SER A 124 13.20 17.02 -6.15
N ASP A 125 13.40 17.68 -7.28
CA ASP A 125 12.33 18.26 -8.10
C ASP A 125 11.28 17.23 -8.55
N LYS A 126 11.63 15.93 -8.57
CA LYS A 126 10.79 14.83 -9.04
C LYS A 126 10.38 13.85 -7.93
N GLU A 127 10.95 13.99 -6.74
CA GLU A 127 10.81 12.99 -5.68
C GLU A 127 10.34 13.65 -4.38
N VAL A 128 9.14 13.23 -3.95
CA VAL A 128 8.44 13.77 -2.80
C VAL A 128 8.01 12.61 -1.91
N ILE A 129 8.39 12.67 -0.64
CA ILE A 129 7.90 11.77 0.41
C ILE A 129 6.63 12.39 0.98
N TYR A 130 5.61 11.57 1.18
CA TYR A 130 4.33 12.00 1.71
C TYR A 130 4.11 11.52 3.14
N GLU A 131 3.41 12.32 3.92
CA GLU A 131 2.96 11.98 5.26
C GLU A 131 1.47 11.56 5.21
N PRO A 132 1.14 10.34 5.64
CA PRO A 132 -0.25 9.90 5.74
C PRO A 132 -0.99 10.65 6.85
N GLN A 133 -2.20 11.11 6.54
CA GLN A 133 -3.10 11.75 7.49
C GLN A 133 -4.07 10.71 8.08
N TYR A 134 -4.83 11.08 9.13
CA TYR A 134 -5.69 10.17 9.89
C TYR A 134 -6.60 9.25 9.06
N LYS A 135 -7.04 9.69 7.88
CA LYS A 135 -7.93 8.94 6.97
C LYS A 135 -7.22 8.03 5.97
N PHE A 136 -5.89 8.07 5.88
CA PHE A 136 -5.11 7.25 4.96
C PHE A 136 -4.68 5.96 5.66
N ASP A 137 -5.52 4.94 5.56
CA ASP A 137 -5.29 3.60 6.08
C ASP A 137 -5.52 2.53 4.99
N MET A 138 -5.37 1.25 5.35
CA MET A 138 -5.60 0.15 4.41
C MET A 138 -7.04 0.10 3.88
N LYS A 139 -8.03 0.57 4.65
CA LYS A 139 -9.42 0.65 4.17
C LYS A 139 -9.56 1.72 3.08
N TYR A 140 -8.88 2.86 3.26
CA TYR A 140 -8.79 3.89 2.23
C TYR A 140 -8.18 3.33 0.94
N ILE A 141 -7.03 2.65 1.04
CA ILE A 141 -6.35 2.05 -0.11
C ILE A 141 -7.26 1.05 -0.81
N ALA A 142 -7.84 0.09 -0.08
CA ALA A 142 -8.77 -0.90 -0.64
C ALA A 142 -9.95 -0.25 -1.36
N LYS A 143 -10.57 0.79 -0.77
CA LYS A 143 -11.65 1.55 -1.39
C LYS A 143 -11.21 2.23 -2.69
N LYS A 144 -10.00 2.78 -2.75
CA LYS A 144 -9.49 3.44 -3.95
C LYS A 144 -9.07 2.48 -5.05
N ILE A 145 -8.54 1.30 -4.71
CA ILE A 145 -8.31 0.25 -5.72
C ILE A 145 -9.65 -0.16 -6.35
N LEU A 146 -10.70 -0.37 -5.55
CA LEU A 146 -12.03 -0.67 -6.07
C LEU A 146 -12.58 0.45 -6.97
N LYS A 147 -12.37 1.72 -6.60
CA LYS A 147 -12.76 2.88 -7.41
C LYS A 147 -12.05 2.86 -8.77
N TYR A 148 -10.72 2.70 -8.78
CA TYR A 148 -9.91 2.65 -10.00
C TYR A 148 -10.46 1.62 -11.01
N TYR A 149 -10.72 0.39 -10.56
CA TYR A 149 -11.24 -0.65 -11.45
C TYR A 149 -12.67 -0.41 -11.93
N ASN A 150 -13.51 0.22 -11.12
CA ASN A 150 -14.87 0.59 -11.53
C ASN A 150 -14.85 1.71 -12.57
N GLU A 151 -13.86 2.60 -12.54
CA GLU A 151 -13.68 3.67 -13.53
C GLU A 151 -13.08 3.13 -14.83
N LYS A 152 -12.02 2.32 -14.75
CA LYS A 152 -11.41 1.66 -15.92
C LYS A 152 -12.42 0.81 -16.72
N LYS A 153 -13.27 0.04 -16.02
CA LYS A 153 -14.35 -0.72 -16.68
C LYS A 153 -15.37 0.15 -17.42
N LYS A 154 -15.61 1.39 -16.98
CA LYS A 154 -16.52 2.30 -17.69
C LYS A 154 -15.90 2.88 -18.95
N GLU A 155 -14.57 2.99 -19.00
CA GLU A 155 -13.84 3.43 -20.18
C GLU A 155 -13.84 2.32 -21.24
N ASP A 156 -13.60 1.06 -20.84
CA ASP A 156 -13.63 -0.09 -21.75
C ASP A 156 -15.01 -0.35 -22.38
N VAL A 157 -16.11 0.00 -21.70
CA VAL A 157 -17.49 -0.15 -22.21
C VAL A 157 -17.92 0.98 -23.15
N LYS A 158 -17.18 2.09 -23.18
CA LYS A 158 -17.45 3.24 -24.06
C LYS A 158 -16.73 3.17 -25.41
N CYS A 159 -15.93 2.13 -25.63
CA CYS A 159 -15.21 1.85 -26.87
C CYS A 159 -16.00 0.91 -27.78
#